data_AF-A0A7S1IW78-F1
#
_entry.id   AF-A0A7S1IW78-F1
#
_cell.length_a   1.000
_cell.length_b   1.000
_cell.length_c   1.000
_cell.angle_alpha   90.00
_cell.angle_beta   90.00
_cell.angle_gamma   90.00
#
_symmetry.space_group_name_H-M   'P 1'
#
loop_
_entity.id
_entity.type
_entity.pdbx_description
1 polymer ?
#
loop_
_entity_poly.entity_id
_entity_poly.type
_entity_poly.pdbx_seq_one_letter_code
_entity_poly.pdbx_strand_id
1 'polypeptide(L)'
;VQELLQQSQNLVQQHEMSIARLEQENTTKQEQTQQIQDLEHEVQILQTAQQQWEQGQVDQQQMMQRYHSIEDELKQSQEQVNDMKRLLEAKQADHMRTQQQYDQSVQRLGEVNMKRQHMEQTLLQTQQQVQRLQQRLHETQQEVESAEQSQCKLAELQAALLHTDDFRKQLMVKCIDHFQTNEEAHRLQLLLVEEQARQQQLTAHVEVQIQELQQWRQKSQYAQEQLDESKRGLQKQLTDSQVHLQQVMQQLHQAEAGVQKAQQDRDNEQSARHELQQLLEGSHKQLDEFREQLQLVRDQLETEKSNIQETQKQLQQAHQQLEEEREKHLEARQQATQQMEQALARGQ
;
A
#
# COMPACT_ATOMS: atom_id res chain seq x y z
N VAL A 1 117.17 -74.26 5.96
CA VAL A 1 116.49 -73.65 7.14
C VAL A 1 116.29 -72.15 6.95
N GLN A 2 117.33 -71.36 6.65
CA GLN A 2 117.18 -69.91 6.37
C GLN A 2 116.25 -69.58 5.18
N GLU A 3 116.35 -70.29 4.05
CA GLU A 3 115.43 -70.09 2.90
C GLU A 3 113.96 -70.39 3.24
N LEU A 4 113.71 -71.43 4.05
CA LEU A 4 112.35 -71.76 4.51
C LEU A 4 111.80 -70.71 5.48
N LEU A 5 112.68 -70.10 6.29
CA LEU A 5 112.32 -68.98 7.17
C LEU A 5 111.97 -67.72 6.37
N GLN A 6 112.73 -67.43 5.31
CA GLN A 6 112.50 -66.30 4.41
C GLN A 6 111.21 -66.49 3.59
N GLN A 7 110.94 -67.70 3.10
CA GLN A 7 109.69 -68.03 2.42
C GLN A 7 108.48 -67.93 3.37
N SER A 8 108.63 -68.40 4.61
CA SER A 8 107.60 -68.24 5.65
C SER A 8 107.33 -66.77 5.96
N GLN A 9 108.36 -65.92 6.07
CA GLN A 9 108.19 -64.48 6.29
C GLN A 9 107.53 -63.78 5.10
N ASN A 10 107.90 -64.14 3.87
CA ASN A 10 107.26 -63.61 2.66
C ASN A 10 105.77 -64.02 2.56
N LEU A 11 105.44 -65.26 2.95
CA LEU A 11 104.05 -65.74 3.02
C LEU A 11 103.25 -65.00 4.09
N VAL A 12 103.82 -64.77 5.27
CA VAL A 12 103.18 -63.99 6.33
C VAL A 12 102.94 -62.55 5.87
N GLN A 13 103.93 -61.89 5.26
CA GLN A 13 103.75 -60.56 4.68
C GLN A 13 102.69 -60.52 3.57
N GLN A 14 102.63 -61.53 2.70
CA GLN A 14 101.57 -61.64 1.69
C GLN A 14 100.19 -61.82 2.32
N HIS A 15 100.08 -62.62 3.38
CA HIS A 15 98.83 -62.80 4.11
C HIS A 15 98.40 -61.53 4.86
N GLU A 16 99.33 -60.82 5.51
CA GLU A 16 99.08 -59.53 6.16
C GLU A 16 98.62 -58.46 5.16
N MET A 17 99.28 -58.39 3.99
CA MET A 17 98.86 -57.50 2.90
C MET A 17 97.47 -57.87 2.36
N SER A 18 97.16 -59.17 2.26
CA SER A 18 95.84 -59.64 1.80
C SER A 18 94.73 -59.34 2.81
N ILE A 19 95.00 -59.50 4.11
CA ILE A 19 94.09 -59.14 5.20
C ILE A 19 93.84 -57.62 5.21
N ALA A 20 94.89 -56.79 5.13
CA ALA A 20 94.75 -55.35 5.07
C ALA A 20 93.93 -54.89 3.84
N ARG A 21 94.09 -55.58 2.69
CA ARG A 21 93.31 -55.31 1.47
C ARG A 21 91.83 -55.67 1.64
N LEU A 22 91.54 -56.80 2.29
CA LEU A 22 90.17 -57.24 2.59
C LEU A 22 89.49 -56.35 3.64
N GLU A 23 90.23 -55.90 4.66
CA GLU A 23 89.73 -54.93 5.65
C GLU A 23 89.39 -53.59 4.98
N GLN A 24 90.26 -53.10 4.09
CA GLN A 24 90.00 -51.90 3.30
C GLN A 24 88.77 -52.07 2.39
N GLU A 25 88.65 -53.19 1.67
CA GLU A 25 87.46 -53.49 0.86
C GLU A 25 86.17 -53.56 1.70
N ASN A 26 86.26 -54.09 2.92
CA ASN A 26 85.11 -54.20 3.82
C ASN A 26 84.68 -52.82 4.34
N THR A 27 85.61 -51.94 4.67
CA THR A 27 85.29 -50.53 5.00
C THR A 27 84.68 -49.80 3.81
N THR A 28 85.21 -49.94 2.59
CA THR A 28 84.62 -49.31 1.40
C THR A 28 83.21 -49.83 1.13
N LYS A 29 82.96 -51.13 1.32
CA LYS A 29 81.60 -51.71 1.20
C LYS A 29 80.64 -51.20 2.27
N GLN A 30 81.10 -51.00 3.50
CA GLN A 30 80.30 -50.40 4.55
C GLN A 30 79.94 -48.94 4.23
N GLU A 31 80.90 -48.15 3.75
CA GLU A 31 80.67 -46.77 3.31
C GLU A 31 79.68 -46.71 2.13
N GLN A 32 79.83 -47.59 1.14
CA GLN A 32 78.86 -47.71 0.03
C GLN A 32 77.46 -48.11 0.50
N THR A 33 77.37 -49.01 1.48
CA THR A 33 76.07 -49.44 2.03
C THR A 33 75.39 -48.29 2.76
N GLN A 34 76.15 -47.49 3.52
CA GLN A 34 75.63 -46.29 4.18
C GLN A 34 75.16 -45.25 3.16
N GLN A 35 75.94 -44.98 2.11
CA GLN A 35 75.52 -44.06 1.03
C GLN A 35 74.25 -44.52 0.31
N ILE A 36 74.09 -45.82 0.08
CA ILE A 36 72.86 -46.35 -0.52
C ILE A 36 71.66 -46.11 0.42
N GLN A 37 71.82 -46.33 1.72
CA GLN A 37 70.76 -46.07 2.71
C GLN A 37 70.39 -44.58 2.79
N ASP A 38 71.38 -43.69 2.72
CA ASP A 38 71.15 -42.24 2.73
C ASP A 38 70.41 -41.79 1.46
N LEU A 39 70.79 -42.32 0.28
CA LEU A 39 70.09 -42.07 -0.99
C LEU A 39 68.67 -42.63 -1.00
N GLU A 40 68.45 -43.83 -0.44
CA GLU A 40 67.12 -44.41 -0.29
C GLU A 40 66.23 -43.52 0.60
N HIS A 41 66.79 -42.96 1.67
CA HIS A 41 66.08 -42.02 2.54
C HIS A 41 65.71 -40.73 1.82
N GLU A 42 66.63 -40.14 1.05
CA GLU A 42 66.35 -38.94 0.24
C GLU A 42 65.28 -39.18 -0.83
N VAL A 43 65.32 -40.32 -1.52
CA VAL A 43 64.29 -40.70 -2.51
C VAL A 43 62.93 -40.83 -1.84
N GLN A 44 62.86 -41.37 -0.62
CA GLN A 44 61.63 -41.47 0.16
C GLN A 44 61.07 -40.08 0.52
N ILE A 45 61.93 -39.13 0.91
CA ILE A 45 61.56 -37.74 1.19
C ILE A 45 61.00 -37.07 -0.07
N LEU A 46 61.68 -37.21 -1.21
CA LEU A 46 61.24 -36.66 -2.49
C LEU A 46 59.89 -37.23 -2.94
N GLN A 47 59.68 -38.54 -2.81
CA GLN A 47 58.39 -39.16 -3.12
C GLN A 47 57.26 -38.60 -2.24
N THR A 48 57.54 -38.41 -0.95
CA THR A 48 56.55 -37.85 -0.01
C THR A 48 56.23 -36.40 -0.36
N ALA A 49 57.25 -35.58 -0.64
CA ALA A 49 57.07 -34.19 -1.05
C ALA A 49 56.33 -34.08 -2.38
N GLN A 50 56.61 -34.97 -3.34
CA GLN A 50 55.90 -35.02 -4.61
C GLN A 50 54.41 -35.36 -4.43
N GLN A 51 54.09 -36.36 -3.60
CA GLN A 51 52.70 -36.68 -3.27
C GLN A 51 51.98 -35.50 -2.61
N GLN A 52 52.65 -34.79 -1.69
CA GLN A 52 52.09 -33.60 -1.05
C GLN A 52 51.84 -32.47 -2.07
N TRP A 53 52.75 -32.27 -3.02
CA TRP A 53 52.57 -31.27 -4.08
C TRP A 53 51.41 -31.63 -5.02
N GLU A 54 51.31 -32.89 -5.45
CA GLU A 54 50.21 -33.37 -6.29
C GLU A 54 48.86 -33.26 -5.56
N GLN A 55 48.82 -33.62 -4.27
CA GLN A 55 47.62 -33.45 -3.45
C GLN A 55 47.22 -31.99 -3.31
N GLY A 56 48.18 -31.10 -3.04
CA GLY A 56 47.91 -29.66 -2.95
C GLY A 56 47.34 -29.08 -4.26
N GLN A 57 47.83 -29.53 -5.43
CA GLN A 57 47.26 -29.15 -6.73
C GLN A 57 45.78 -29.57 -6.87
N VAL A 58 45.45 -30.79 -6.43
CA VAL A 58 44.07 -31.29 -6.44
C VAL A 58 43.19 -30.47 -5.48
N ASP A 59 43.67 -30.19 -4.28
CA ASP A 59 42.96 -29.41 -3.27
C ASP A 59 42.73 -27.97 -3.75
N GLN A 60 43.73 -27.35 -4.39
CA GLN A 60 43.61 -26.05 -5.04
C GLN A 60 42.54 -26.07 -6.15
N GLN A 61 42.52 -27.11 -6.99
CA GLN A 61 41.52 -27.23 -8.06
C GLN A 61 40.11 -27.38 -7.50
N GLN A 62 39.93 -28.17 -6.45
CA GLN A 62 38.63 -28.31 -5.77
C GLN A 62 38.18 -26.99 -5.14
N MET A 63 39.09 -26.25 -4.50
CA MET A 63 38.78 -24.93 -3.95
C MET A 63 38.42 -23.91 -5.05
N MET A 64 39.11 -23.92 -6.19
CA MET A 64 38.74 -23.09 -7.35
C MET A 64 37.33 -23.43 -7.85
N GLN A 65 36.94 -24.72 -7.90
CA GLN A 65 35.59 -25.11 -8.29
C GLN A 65 34.53 -24.59 -7.30
N ARG A 66 34.81 -24.72 -5.99
CA ARG A 66 33.94 -24.16 -4.94
C ARG A 66 33.81 -22.64 -5.05
N TYR A 67 34.92 -21.95 -5.30
CA TYR A 67 34.93 -20.50 -5.49
C TYR A 67 34.00 -20.07 -6.63
N HIS A 68 34.11 -20.70 -7.81
CA HIS A 68 33.24 -20.38 -8.95
C HIS A 68 31.77 -20.70 -8.67
N SER A 69 31.48 -21.82 -8.00
CA SER A 69 30.10 -22.18 -7.61
C SER A 69 29.47 -21.11 -6.72
N ILE A 70 30.18 -20.67 -5.69
CA ILE A 70 29.69 -19.63 -4.77
C ILE A 70 29.58 -18.29 -5.50
N GLU A 71 30.50 -17.98 -6.43
CA GLU A 71 30.43 -16.76 -7.24
C GLU A 71 29.19 -16.72 -8.14
N ASP A 72 28.84 -17.84 -8.76
CA ASP A 72 27.64 -17.95 -9.59
C ASP A 72 26.36 -17.85 -8.74
N GLU A 73 26.32 -18.51 -7.57
CA GLU A 73 25.22 -18.40 -6.60
C GLU A 73 25.06 -16.96 -6.08
N LEU A 74 26.18 -16.27 -5.79
CA LEU A 74 26.18 -14.87 -5.37
C LEU A 74 25.62 -13.97 -6.47
N LYS A 75 26.02 -14.16 -7.73
CA LYS A 75 25.48 -13.40 -8.88
C LYS A 75 23.99 -13.60 -9.03
N GLN A 76 23.53 -14.86 -8.96
CA GLN A 76 22.11 -15.18 -9.07
C GLN A 76 21.30 -14.56 -7.92
N SER A 77 21.78 -14.69 -6.68
CA SER A 77 21.13 -14.09 -5.51
C SER A 77 21.12 -12.55 -5.60
N GLN A 78 22.17 -11.94 -6.15
CA GLN A 78 22.25 -10.49 -6.33
C GLN A 78 21.24 -10.00 -7.36
N GLU A 79 21.02 -10.75 -8.43
CA GLU A 79 19.98 -10.47 -9.42
C GLU A 79 18.58 -10.58 -8.81
N GLN A 80 18.31 -11.64 -8.03
CA GLN A 80 17.05 -11.79 -7.30
C GLN A 80 16.77 -10.60 -6.36
N VAL A 81 17.79 -10.14 -5.63
CA VAL A 81 17.67 -8.96 -4.77
C VAL A 81 17.39 -7.69 -5.57
N ASN A 82 18.02 -7.52 -6.73
CA ASN A 82 17.76 -6.38 -7.61
C ASN A 82 16.33 -6.41 -8.15
N ASP A 83 15.81 -7.57 -8.53
CA ASP A 83 14.44 -7.72 -9.02
C ASP A 83 13.41 -7.47 -7.91
N MET A 84 13.64 -7.97 -6.70
CA MET A 84 12.80 -7.63 -5.54
C MET A 84 12.82 -6.13 -5.24
N LYS A 85 13.98 -5.47 -5.39
CA LYS A 85 14.07 -4.01 -5.21
C LYS A 85 13.24 -3.25 -6.23
N ARG A 86 13.30 -3.65 -7.51
CA ARG A 86 12.44 -3.09 -8.57
C ARG A 86 10.96 -3.32 -8.27
N LEU A 87 10.60 -4.50 -7.79
CA LEU A 87 9.23 -4.83 -7.40
C LEU A 87 8.77 -3.95 -6.22
N LEU A 88 9.62 -3.73 -5.22
CA LEU A 88 9.34 -2.86 -4.08
C LEU A 88 9.14 -1.40 -4.51
N GLU A 89 9.94 -0.91 -5.45
CA GLU A 89 9.78 0.43 -6.04
C GLU A 89 8.45 0.56 -6.80
N ALA A 90 8.09 -0.45 -7.60
CA ALA A 90 6.80 -0.50 -8.29
C ALA A 90 5.63 -0.49 -7.30
N LYS A 91 5.73 -1.30 -6.23
CA LYS A 91 4.74 -1.35 -5.15
C LYS A 91 4.63 -0.05 -4.38
N GLN A 92 5.73 0.67 -4.20
CA GLN A 92 5.70 2.00 -3.60
C GLN A 92 4.97 3.03 -4.49
N ALA A 93 5.13 2.93 -5.82
CA ALA A 93 4.38 3.77 -6.76
C ALA A 93 2.87 3.45 -6.75
N ASP A 94 2.50 2.16 -6.68
CA ASP A 94 1.11 1.75 -6.57
C ASP A 94 0.49 2.19 -5.24
N HIS A 95 1.21 2.08 -4.12
CA HIS A 95 0.76 2.63 -2.83
C HIS A 95 0.48 4.14 -2.91
N MET A 96 1.34 4.93 -3.57
CA MET A 96 1.07 6.37 -3.77
C MET A 96 -0.19 6.62 -4.59
N ARG A 97 -0.46 5.82 -5.63
CA ARG A 97 -1.70 5.92 -6.41
C ARG A 97 -2.91 5.58 -5.57
N THR A 98 -2.86 4.49 -4.81
CA THR A 98 -3.97 4.08 -3.93
C THR A 98 -4.23 5.11 -2.83
N GLN A 99 -3.18 5.69 -2.25
CA GLN A 99 -3.29 6.80 -1.30
C GLN A 99 -4.00 8.01 -1.94
N GLN A 100 -3.62 8.38 -3.16
CA GLN A 100 -4.27 9.48 -3.87
C GLN A 100 -5.76 9.18 -4.15
N GLN A 101 -6.11 7.95 -4.49
CA GLN A 101 -7.51 7.53 -4.69
C GLN A 101 -8.31 7.57 -3.39
N TYR A 102 -7.70 7.18 -2.27
CA TYR A 102 -8.28 7.31 -0.94
C TYR A 102 -8.58 8.78 -0.62
N ASP A 103 -7.59 9.66 -0.79
CA ASP A 103 -7.74 11.09 -0.51
C ASP A 103 -8.85 11.73 -1.37
N GLN A 104 -8.92 11.39 -2.66
CA GLN A 104 -10.00 11.81 -3.56
C GLN A 104 -11.38 11.30 -3.12
N SER A 105 -11.44 10.09 -2.56
CA SER A 105 -12.70 9.51 -2.08
C SER A 105 -13.15 10.20 -0.79
N VAL A 106 -12.23 10.54 0.11
CA VAL A 106 -12.50 11.33 1.31
C VAL A 106 -12.98 12.75 0.94
N GLN A 107 -12.36 13.38 -0.05
CA GLN A 107 -12.81 14.68 -0.56
C GLN A 107 -14.24 14.62 -1.09
N ARG A 108 -14.55 13.63 -1.95
CA ARG A 108 -15.91 13.42 -2.46
C ARG A 108 -16.93 13.18 -1.35
N LEU A 109 -16.56 12.38 -0.34
CA LEU A 109 -17.41 12.17 0.84
C LEU A 109 -17.69 13.49 1.57
N GLY A 110 -16.66 14.34 1.74
CA GLY A 110 -16.79 15.68 2.31
C GLY A 110 -17.76 16.56 1.52
N GLU A 111 -17.64 16.61 0.19
CA GLU A 111 -18.54 17.37 -0.67
C GLU A 111 -20.00 16.90 -0.58
N VAL A 112 -20.23 15.59 -0.59
CA VAL A 112 -21.57 15.02 -0.48
C VAL A 112 -22.17 15.28 0.89
N ASN A 113 -21.37 15.19 1.97
CA ASN A 113 -21.84 15.51 3.31
C ASN A 113 -22.20 17.01 3.46
N MET A 114 -21.43 17.91 2.85
CA MET A 114 -21.78 19.34 2.81
C MET A 114 -23.10 19.58 2.05
N LYS A 115 -23.32 18.88 0.93
CA LYS A 115 -24.60 18.92 0.20
C LYS A 115 -25.76 18.40 1.06
N ARG A 116 -25.55 17.32 1.82
CA ARG A 116 -26.56 16.79 2.76
C ARG A 116 -26.93 17.84 3.80
N GLN A 117 -25.94 18.43 4.47
CA GLN A 117 -26.17 19.47 5.48
C GLN A 117 -26.94 20.67 4.91
N HIS A 118 -26.57 21.11 3.70
CA HIS A 118 -27.29 22.19 3.02
C HIS A 118 -28.74 21.81 2.72
N MET A 119 -28.99 20.59 2.23
CA MET A 119 -30.35 20.11 1.97
C MET A 119 -31.18 19.94 3.24
N GLU A 120 -30.59 19.50 4.35
CA GLU A 120 -31.26 19.44 5.65
C GLU A 120 -31.68 20.85 6.13
N GLN A 121 -30.80 21.84 5.96
CA GLN A 121 -31.10 23.22 6.29
C GLN A 121 -32.23 23.78 5.42
N THR A 122 -32.19 23.55 4.11
CA THR A 122 -33.24 23.97 3.17
C THR A 122 -34.57 23.30 3.51
N LEU A 123 -34.57 22.00 3.81
CA LEU A 123 -35.77 21.27 4.22
C LEU A 123 -36.39 21.86 5.49
N LEU A 124 -35.56 22.17 6.49
CA LEU A 124 -36.01 22.81 7.73
C LEU A 124 -36.62 24.19 7.47
N GLN A 125 -36.01 25.01 6.60
CA GLN A 125 -36.56 26.31 6.22
C GLN A 125 -37.91 26.18 5.51
N THR A 126 -38.03 25.26 4.56
CA THR A 126 -39.29 24.99 3.84
C THR A 126 -40.38 24.49 4.79
N GLN A 127 -40.04 23.60 5.73
CA GLN A 127 -40.99 23.14 6.77
C GLN A 127 -41.48 24.30 7.64
N GLN A 128 -40.60 25.20 8.07
CA GLN A 128 -41.00 26.39 8.84
C GLN A 128 -41.89 27.32 8.02
N GLN A 129 -41.64 27.50 6.73
CA GLN A 129 -42.50 28.29 5.84
C GLN A 129 -43.89 27.67 5.69
N VAL A 130 -43.96 26.34 5.52
CA VAL A 130 -45.23 25.60 5.49
C VAL A 130 -46.02 25.81 6.78
N GLN A 131 -45.38 25.70 7.94
CA GLN A 131 -46.03 25.93 9.24
C GLN A 131 -46.59 27.36 9.36
N ARG A 132 -45.82 28.38 8.96
CA ARG A 132 -46.29 29.78 8.97
C ARG A 132 -47.48 29.99 8.05
N LEU A 133 -47.48 29.38 6.85
CA LEU A 133 -48.64 29.47 5.96
C LEU A 133 -49.85 28.70 6.48
N GLN A 134 -49.66 27.57 7.14
CA GLN A 134 -50.76 26.85 7.79
C GLN A 134 -51.40 27.70 8.89
N GLN A 135 -50.59 28.43 9.67
CA GLN A 135 -51.12 29.37 10.66
C GLN A 135 -51.90 30.51 9.99
N ARG A 136 -51.33 31.14 8.97
CA ARG A 136 -52.03 32.20 8.21
C ARG A 136 -53.32 31.68 7.56
N LEU A 137 -53.33 30.42 7.11
CA LEU A 137 -54.54 29.79 6.59
C LEU A 137 -55.61 29.64 7.66
N HIS A 138 -55.22 29.23 8.86
CA HIS A 138 -56.18 29.16 9.95
C HIS A 138 -56.78 30.54 10.28
N GLU A 139 -55.95 31.59 10.31
CA GLU A 139 -56.37 32.97 10.53
C GLU A 139 -57.33 33.45 9.43
N THR A 140 -56.97 33.29 8.15
CA THR A 140 -57.84 33.67 7.01
C THR A 140 -59.14 32.87 7.01
N GLN A 141 -59.11 31.58 7.37
CA GLN A 141 -60.31 30.74 7.44
C GLN A 141 -61.30 31.26 8.50
N GLN A 142 -60.80 31.69 9.66
CA GLN A 142 -61.63 32.33 10.69
C GLN A 142 -62.23 33.66 10.21
N GLU A 143 -61.45 34.47 9.46
CA GLU A 143 -61.95 35.70 8.85
C GLU A 143 -63.04 35.42 7.80
N VAL A 144 -62.88 34.36 6.99
CA VAL A 144 -63.88 33.90 6.02
C VAL A 144 -65.15 33.46 6.74
N GLU A 145 -65.05 32.63 7.78
CA GLU A 145 -66.22 32.19 8.57
C GLU A 145 -66.97 33.37 9.20
N SER A 146 -66.24 34.39 9.69
CA SER A 146 -66.83 35.64 10.17
C SER A 146 -67.50 36.44 9.06
N ALA A 147 -66.94 36.43 7.85
CA ALA A 147 -67.53 37.07 6.68
C ALA A 147 -68.79 36.34 6.20
N GLU A 148 -68.82 35.01 6.23
CA GLU A 148 -69.99 34.18 5.94
C GLU A 148 -71.13 34.43 6.94
N GLN A 149 -70.82 34.57 8.23
CA GLN A 149 -71.82 35.00 9.22
C GLN A 149 -72.38 36.39 8.93
N SER A 150 -71.55 37.29 8.40
CA SER A 150 -71.99 38.61 7.96
C SER A 150 -72.83 38.54 6.67
N GLN A 151 -72.63 37.52 5.84
CA GLN A 151 -73.46 37.22 4.66
C GLN A 151 -74.86 36.74 5.06
N CYS A 152 -75.01 35.94 6.12
CA CYS A 152 -76.33 35.60 6.67
C CYS A 152 -77.09 36.86 7.10
N LYS A 153 -76.43 37.80 7.78
CA LYS A 153 -77.02 39.10 8.14
C LYS A 153 -77.40 39.93 6.91
N LEU A 154 -76.61 39.87 5.84
CA LEU A 154 -76.93 40.56 4.59
C LEU A 154 -78.17 39.97 3.91
N ALA A 155 -78.32 38.64 3.90
CA ALA A 155 -79.52 37.99 3.38
C ALA A 155 -80.76 38.36 4.21
N GLU A 156 -80.62 38.48 5.53
CA GLU A 156 -81.68 38.96 6.43
C GLU A 156 -82.04 40.43 6.16
N LEU A 157 -81.06 41.32 5.98
CA LEU A 157 -81.29 42.74 5.64
C LEU A 157 -81.96 42.89 4.27
N GLN A 158 -81.56 42.08 3.28
CA GLN A 158 -82.20 42.04 1.96
C GLN A 158 -83.65 41.54 2.03
N ALA A 159 -83.92 40.51 2.84
CA ALA A 159 -85.27 40.03 3.09
C ALA A 159 -86.14 41.08 3.83
N ALA A 160 -85.56 41.80 4.78
CA ALA A 160 -86.25 42.88 5.50
C ALA A 160 -86.65 44.03 4.56
N LEU A 161 -85.79 44.41 3.61
CA LEU A 161 -86.11 45.39 2.56
C LEU A 161 -87.31 44.95 1.71
N LEU A 162 -87.32 43.69 1.26
CA LEU A 162 -88.44 43.12 0.50
C LEU A 162 -89.76 43.17 1.28
N HIS A 163 -89.74 42.84 2.58
CA HIS A 163 -90.92 42.91 3.44
C HIS A 163 -91.43 44.33 3.68
N THR A 164 -90.53 45.32 3.80
CA THR A 164 -90.95 46.74 3.89
C THR A 164 -91.62 47.23 2.60
N ASP A 165 -91.18 46.73 1.44
CA ASP A 165 -91.77 47.07 0.14
C ASP A 165 -93.19 46.50 -0.01
N ASP A 166 -93.45 45.31 0.55
CA ASP A 166 -94.81 44.73 0.59
C ASP A 166 -95.72 45.44 1.59
N PHE A 167 -95.21 45.87 2.75
CA PHE A 167 -95.96 46.71 3.69
C PHE A 167 -96.36 48.05 3.05
N ARG A 168 -95.49 48.68 2.25
CA ARG A 168 -95.79 49.88 1.46
C ARG A 168 -96.95 49.64 0.49
N LYS A 169 -96.95 48.51 -0.24
CA LYS A 169 -98.05 48.15 -1.15
C LYS A 169 -99.37 48.00 -0.39
N GLN A 170 -99.36 47.38 0.80
CA GLN A 170 -100.57 47.23 1.62
C GLN A 170 -101.09 48.58 2.18
N LEU A 171 -100.20 49.49 2.58
CA LEU A 171 -100.55 50.85 3.00
C LEU A 171 -101.17 51.65 1.85
N MET A 172 -100.60 51.57 0.64
CA MET A 172 -101.19 52.20 -0.56
C MET A 172 -102.60 51.67 -0.83
N VAL A 173 -102.82 50.36 -0.74
CA VAL A 173 -104.16 49.76 -0.92
C VAL A 173 -105.14 50.28 0.15
N LYS A 174 -104.74 50.33 1.42
CA LYS A 174 -105.59 50.88 2.49
C LYS A 174 -105.89 52.37 2.33
N CYS A 175 -104.94 53.16 1.85
CA CYS A 175 -105.15 54.58 1.52
C CYS A 175 -106.15 54.76 0.36
N ILE A 176 -106.18 53.84 -0.61
CA ILE A 176 -107.16 53.85 -1.70
C ILE A 176 -108.58 53.53 -1.18
N ASP A 177 -108.71 52.65 -0.18
CA ASP A 177 -109.99 52.24 0.39
C ASP A 177 -110.62 53.23 1.42
N HIS A 178 -109.85 54.19 1.97
CA HIS A 178 -110.29 55.07 3.07
C HIS A 178 -110.64 56.54 2.67
N PHE A 179 -110.81 56.84 1.38
CA PHE A 179 -111.21 58.18 0.90
C PHE A 179 -112.67 58.53 1.21
N GLN A 180 -113.05 58.67 2.49
CA GLN A 180 -114.39 59.13 2.88
C GLN A 180 -114.40 60.42 3.74
N THR A 181 -113.26 60.92 4.24
CA THR A 181 -113.18 62.28 4.84
C THR A 181 -111.84 62.99 4.50
N ASN A 182 -111.90 64.31 4.26
CA ASN A 182 -110.81 65.10 3.66
C ASN A 182 -109.62 65.36 4.62
N GLU A 183 -109.86 65.32 5.94
CA GLU A 183 -108.86 65.65 6.96
C GLU A 183 -107.98 64.44 7.34
N GLU A 184 -108.56 63.24 7.42
CA GLU A 184 -107.81 61.99 7.63
C GLU A 184 -106.98 61.61 6.40
N ALA A 185 -107.48 61.89 5.19
CA ALA A 185 -106.75 61.68 3.95
C ALA A 185 -105.45 62.49 3.89
N HIS A 186 -105.47 63.78 4.29
CA HIS A 186 -104.27 64.61 4.31
C HIS A 186 -103.24 64.15 5.36
N ARG A 187 -103.70 63.70 6.54
CA ARG A 187 -102.82 63.17 7.59
C ARG A 187 -102.16 61.85 7.17
N LEU A 188 -102.91 60.95 6.54
CA LEU A 188 -102.38 59.71 5.98
C LEU A 188 -101.42 59.97 4.81
N GLN A 189 -101.67 61.01 4.01
CA GLN A 189 -100.79 61.40 2.91
C GLN A 189 -99.46 61.98 3.42
N LEU A 190 -99.47 62.77 4.49
CA LEU A 190 -98.24 63.26 5.13
C LEU A 190 -97.42 62.12 5.74
N LEU A 191 -98.09 61.20 6.46
CA LEU A 191 -97.46 60.00 7.03
C LEU A 191 -96.89 59.09 5.93
N LEU A 192 -97.56 58.98 4.78
CA LEU A 192 -97.06 58.22 3.64
C LEU A 192 -95.79 58.85 3.06
N VAL A 193 -95.71 60.17 2.97
CA VAL A 193 -94.52 60.89 2.48
C VAL A 193 -93.36 60.80 3.48
N GLU A 194 -93.62 60.93 4.78
CA GLU A 194 -92.61 60.76 5.83
C GLU A 194 -92.09 59.32 5.88
N GLU A 195 -92.98 58.32 5.77
CA GLU A 195 -92.58 56.92 5.71
C GLU A 195 -91.84 56.60 4.41
N GLN A 196 -92.22 57.19 3.27
CA GLN A 196 -91.45 57.08 2.02
C GLN A 196 -90.05 57.66 2.15
N ALA A 197 -89.88 58.82 2.77
CA ALA A 197 -88.57 59.44 2.99
C ALA A 197 -87.70 58.60 3.94
N ARG A 198 -88.29 58.11 5.04
CA ARG A 198 -87.63 57.22 6.00
C ARG A 198 -87.24 55.89 5.36
N GLN A 199 -88.10 55.32 4.51
CA GLN A 199 -87.82 54.09 3.78
C GLN A 199 -86.71 54.29 2.75
N GLN A 200 -86.71 55.40 2.00
CA GLN A 200 -85.63 55.73 1.08
C GLN A 200 -84.28 55.86 1.80
N GLN A 201 -84.25 56.47 2.99
CA GLN A 201 -83.03 56.55 3.81
C GLN A 201 -82.58 55.17 4.31
N LEU A 202 -83.50 54.33 4.75
CA LEU A 202 -83.20 52.97 5.20
C LEU A 202 -82.67 52.11 4.04
N THR A 203 -83.30 52.17 2.88
CA THR A 203 -82.86 51.47 1.66
C THR A 203 -81.47 51.91 1.26
N ALA A 204 -81.20 53.23 1.19
CA ALA A 204 -79.87 53.73 0.86
C ALA A 204 -78.80 53.28 1.86
N HIS A 205 -79.11 53.25 3.16
CA HIS A 205 -78.19 52.78 4.20
C HIS A 205 -77.88 51.28 4.05
N VAL A 206 -78.91 50.46 3.82
CA VAL A 206 -78.74 49.01 3.62
C VAL A 206 -78.02 48.71 2.30
N GLU A 207 -78.26 49.46 1.24
CA GLU A 207 -77.54 49.33 -0.04
C GLU A 207 -76.04 49.60 0.10
N VAL A 208 -75.65 50.61 0.88
CA VAL A 208 -74.23 50.89 1.17
C VAL A 208 -73.60 49.73 1.95
N GLN A 209 -74.28 49.22 2.98
CA GLN A 209 -73.79 48.05 3.74
C GLN A 209 -73.68 46.79 2.87
N ILE A 210 -74.60 46.60 1.92
CA ILE A 210 -74.53 45.50 0.95
C ILE A 210 -73.29 45.62 0.07
N GLN A 211 -72.99 46.82 -0.43
CA GLN A 211 -71.81 47.06 -1.27
C GLN A 211 -70.50 46.83 -0.51
N GLU A 212 -70.39 47.32 0.72
CA GLU A 212 -69.20 47.12 1.57
C GLU A 212 -68.96 45.63 1.85
N LEU A 213 -70.02 44.87 2.17
CA LEU A 213 -69.93 43.43 2.40
C LEU A 213 -69.58 42.66 1.11
N GLN A 214 -70.07 43.08 -0.05
CA GLN A 214 -69.68 42.50 -1.34
C GLN A 214 -68.20 42.73 -1.68
N GLN A 215 -67.66 43.92 -1.40
CA GLN A 215 -66.24 44.20 -1.57
C GLN A 215 -65.36 43.36 -0.63
N TRP A 216 -65.79 43.21 0.62
CA TRP A 216 -65.12 42.31 1.58
C TRP A 216 -65.12 40.85 1.10
N ARG A 217 -66.22 40.38 0.52
CA ARG A 217 -66.32 39.04 -0.06
C ARG A 217 -65.30 38.82 -1.18
N GLN A 218 -65.20 39.74 -2.13
CA GLN A 218 -64.25 39.63 -3.24
C GLN A 218 -62.80 39.59 -2.74
N LYS A 219 -62.46 40.44 -1.77
CA LYS A 219 -61.12 40.47 -1.16
C LYS A 219 -60.79 39.16 -0.43
N SER A 220 -61.76 38.60 0.31
CA SER A 220 -61.61 37.34 1.02
C SER A 220 -61.43 36.15 0.06
N GLN A 221 -62.24 36.05 -1.00
CA GLN A 221 -62.10 35.01 -2.03
C GLN A 221 -60.73 35.07 -2.72
N TYR A 222 -60.28 36.26 -3.10
CA TYR A 222 -58.94 36.44 -3.69
C TYR A 222 -57.82 36.05 -2.71
N ALA A 223 -57.94 36.42 -1.43
CA ALA A 223 -56.96 36.04 -0.41
C ALA A 223 -56.90 34.51 -0.21
N GLN A 224 -58.04 33.82 -0.27
CA GLN A 224 -58.12 32.36 -0.17
C GLN A 224 -57.42 31.68 -1.36
N GLU A 225 -57.68 32.12 -2.60
CA GLU A 225 -57.04 31.57 -3.80
C GLU A 225 -55.52 31.72 -3.77
N GLN A 226 -55.01 32.90 -3.38
CA GLN A 226 -53.57 33.15 -3.25
C GLN A 226 -52.91 32.23 -2.22
N LEU A 227 -53.63 31.95 -1.14
CA LEU A 227 -53.15 31.11 -0.07
C LEU A 227 -53.16 29.62 -0.45
N ASP A 228 -54.21 29.14 -1.13
CA ASP A 228 -54.28 27.78 -1.64
C ASP A 228 -53.19 27.52 -2.69
N GLU A 229 -52.92 28.49 -3.56
CA GLU A 229 -51.82 28.42 -4.53
C GLU A 229 -50.46 28.40 -3.82
N SER A 230 -50.26 29.26 -2.81
CA SER A 230 -49.04 29.28 -2.00
C SER A 230 -48.82 27.97 -1.25
N LYS A 231 -49.88 27.38 -0.69
CA LYS A 231 -49.85 26.07 -0.01
C LYS A 231 -49.46 24.96 -0.98
N ARG A 232 -50.07 24.92 -2.17
CA ARG A 232 -49.75 23.94 -3.21
C ARG A 232 -48.29 24.05 -3.65
N GLY A 233 -47.81 25.29 -3.87
CA GLY A 233 -46.41 25.57 -4.22
C GLY A 233 -45.42 25.07 -3.17
N LEU A 234 -45.65 25.38 -1.90
CA LEU A 234 -44.77 24.97 -0.81
C LEU A 234 -44.83 23.47 -0.50
N GLN A 235 -45.99 22.82 -0.60
CA GLN A 235 -46.08 21.37 -0.48
C GLN A 235 -45.30 20.65 -1.58
N LYS A 236 -45.33 21.19 -2.81
CA LYS A 236 -44.50 20.68 -3.89
C LYS A 236 -43.01 20.87 -3.59
N GLN A 237 -42.59 22.06 -3.17
CA GLN A 237 -41.20 22.34 -2.79
C GLN A 237 -40.72 21.45 -1.64
N LEU A 238 -41.58 21.16 -0.66
CA LEU A 238 -41.28 20.27 0.46
C LEU A 238 -41.03 18.84 -0.05
N THR A 239 -41.93 18.33 -0.89
CA THR A 239 -41.79 16.99 -1.52
C THR A 239 -40.52 16.92 -2.36
N ASP A 240 -40.26 17.92 -3.20
CA ASP A 240 -39.07 17.97 -4.06
C ASP A 240 -37.77 18.00 -3.21
N SER A 241 -37.78 18.76 -2.10
CA SER A 241 -36.64 18.83 -1.15
C SER A 241 -36.41 17.49 -0.44
N GLN A 242 -37.48 16.80 -0.03
CA GLN A 242 -37.39 15.47 0.59
C GLN A 242 -36.79 14.44 -0.38
N VAL A 243 -37.23 14.44 -1.64
CA VAL A 243 -36.68 13.57 -2.69
C VAL A 243 -35.20 13.87 -2.92
N HIS A 244 -34.81 15.14 -3.02
CA HIS A 244 -33.40 15.53 -3.19
C HIS A 244 -32.55 15.11 -1.99
N LEU A 245 -33.03 15.30 -0.76
CA LEU A 245 -32.32 14.85 0.44
C LEU A 245 -32.13 13.32 0.42
N GLN A 246 -33.14 12.56 0.02
CA GLN A 246 -33.03 11.11 -0.10
C GLN A 246 -31.97 10.68 -1.13
N GLN A 247 -31.92 11.35 -2.29
CA GLN A 247 -30.88 11.11 -3.30
C GLN A 247 -29.48 11.44 -2.79
N VAL A 248 -29.32 12.57 -2.08
CA VAL A 248 -28.03 12.95 -1.48
C VAL A 248 -27.61 11.96 -0.39
N MET A 249 -28.54 11.47 0.44
CA MET A 249 -28.25 10.41 1.42
C MET A 249 -27.78 9.13 0.73
N GLN A 250 -28.39 8.73 -0.39
CA GLN A 250 -27.94 7.58 -1.17
C GLN A 250 -26.53 7.79 -1.72
N GLN A 251 -26.22 8.98 -2.25
CA GLN A 251 -24.87 9.35 -2.69
C GLN A 251 -23.88 9.31 -1.52
N LEU A 252 -24.29 9.72 -0.32
CA LEU A 252 -23.43 9.68 0.87
C LEU A 252 -23.05 8.25 1.23
N HIS A 253 -24.03 7.33 1.27
CA HIS A 253 -23.75 5.91 1.52
C HIS A 253 -22.81 5.30 0.47
N GLN A 254 -22.97 5.66 -0.80
CA GLN A 254 -22.07 5.22 -1.87
C GLN A 254 -20.66 5.80 -1.70
N ALA A 255 -20.55 7.07 -1.30
CA ALA A 255 -19.27 7.70 -1.03
C ALA A 255 -18.57 7.09 0.20
N GLU A 256 -19.31 6.77 1.27
CA GLU A 256 -18.80 6.09 2.46
C GLU A 256 -18.28 4.70 2.13
N ALA A 257 -19.04 3.90 1.38
CA ALA A 257 -18.61 2.60 0.90
C ALA A 257 -17.36 2.71 0.00
N GLY A 258 -17.29 3.74 -0.85
CA GLY A 258 -16.12 4.05 -1.66
C GLY A 258 -14.87 4.35 -0.82
N VAL A 259 -15.00 5.15 0.24
CA VAL A 259 -13.92 5.43 1.19
C VAL A 259 -13.49 4.19 1.94
N GLN A 260 -14.41 3.37 2.43
CA GLN A 260 -14.09 2.12 3.12
C GLN A 260 -13.31 1.15 2.22
N LYS A 261 -13.74 1.00 0.97
CA LYS A 261 -13.01 0.17 0.00
C LYS A 261 -11.61 0.72 -0.27
N ALA A 262 -11.50 2.03 -0.52
CA ALA A 262 -10.20 2.66 -0.76
C ALA A 262 -9.25 2.56 0.45
N GLN A 263 -9.79 2.62 1.67
CA GLN A 263 -9.04 2.41 2.90
C GLN A 263 -8.51 0.97 2.97
N GLN A 264 -9.38 -0.02 2.69
CA GLN A 264 -8.99 -1.42 2.68
C GLN A 264 -7.91 -1.71 1.62
N ASP A 265 -8.06 -1.17 0.41
CA ASP A 265 -7.08 -1.32 -0.66
C ASP A 265 -5.72 -0.72 -0.27
N ARG A 266 -5.73 0.45 0.40
CA ARG A 266 -4.53 1.10 0.93
C ARG A 266 -3.84 0.25 2.01
N ASP A 267 -4.60 -0.30 2.95
CA ASP A 267 -4.07 -1.10 4.06
C ASP A 267 -3.50 -2.45 3.56
N ASN A 268 -4.17 -3.07 2.58
CA ASN A 268 -3.68 -4.27 1.89
C ASN A 268 -2.35 -3.99 1.18
N GLU A 269 -2.25 -2.89 0.44
CA GLU A 269 -1.03 -2.53 -0.28
C GLU A 269 0.12 -2.18 0.68
N GLN A 270 -0.17 -1.52 1.79
CA GLN A 270 0.81 -1.25 2.85
C GLN A 270 1.33 -2.56 3.48
N SER A 271 0.46 -3.54 3.70
CA SER A 271 0.84 -4.85 4.23
C SER A 271 1.70 -5.63 3.24
N ALA A 272 1.30 -5.69 1.96
CA ALA A 272 2.08 -6.35 0.90
C ALA A 272 3.48 -5.74 0.75
N ARG A 273 3.59 -4.41 0.86
CA ARG A 273 4.89 -3.72 0.84
C ARG A 273 5.76 -4.11 2.05
N HIS A 274 5.16 -4.25 3.23
CA HIS A 274 5.89 -4.66 4.42
C HIS A 274 6.44 -6.08 4.30
N GLU A 275 5.64 -7.01 3.78
CA GLU A 275 6.07 -8.40 3.52
C GLU A 275 7.24 -8.44 2.52
N LEU A 276 7.15 -7.70 1.42
CA LEU A 276 8.24 -7.59 0.44
C LEU A 276 9.52 -7.01 1.04
N GLN A 277 9.40 -6.03 1.95
CA GLN A 277 10.54 -5.46 2.65
C GLN A 277 11.23 -6.49 3.56
N GLN A 278 10.47 -7.30 4.29
CA GLN A 278 11.01 -8.38 5.11
C GLN A 278 11.73 -9.44 4.25
N LEU A 279 11.15 -9.80 3.10
CA LEU A 279 11.79 -10.73 2.15
C LEU A 279 13.11 -10.16 1.63
N LEU A 280 13.14 -8.87 1.26
CA LEU A 280 14.34 -8.19 0.79
C LEU A 280 15.44 -8.18 1.86
N GLU A 281 15.09 -7.90 3.12
CA GLU A 281 16.02 -7.96 4.26
C GLU A 281 16.56 -9.38 4.49
N GLY A 282 15.70 -10.40 4.35
CA GLY A 282 16.11 -11.81 4.40
C GLY A 282 17.13 -12.16 3.32
N SER A 283 16.88 -11.77 2.07
CA SER A 283 17.81 -12.05 0.98
C SER A 283 19.10 -11.23 1.05
N HIS A 284 19.08 -10.02 1.65
CA HIS A 284 20.33 -9.29 1.92
C HIS A 284 21.23 -10.06 2.90
N LYS A 285 20.66 -10.66 3.95
CA LYS A 285 21.42 -11.51 4.87
C LYS A 285 22.03 -12.71 4.16
N GLN A 286 21.28 -13.36 3.27
CA GLN A 286 21.80 -14.46 2.45
C GLN A 286 22.95 -14.02 1.54
N LEU A 287 22.85 -12.83 0.93
CA LEU A 287 23.96 -12.26 0.15
C LEU A 287 25.21 -12.03 0.98
N ASP A 288 25.05 -11.53 2.21
CA ASP A 288 26.17 -11.33 3.12
C ASP A 288 26.81 -12.67 3.51
N GLU A 289 26.01 -13.70 3.79
CA GLU A 289 26.50 -15.08 4.03
C GLU A 289 27.29 -15.64 2.84
N PHE A 290 26.81 -15.46 1.59
CA PHE A 290 27.55 -15.88 0.41
C PHE A 290 28.88 -15.11 0.24
N ARG A 291 28.89 -13.80 0.53
CA ARG A 291 30.13 -13.00 0.49
C ARG A 291 31.14 -13.47 1.52
N GLU A 292 30.70 -13.80 2.73
CA GLU A 292 31.57 -14.36 3.77
C GLU A 292 32.13 -15.72 3.36
N GLN A 293 31.31 -16.61 2.79
CA GLN A 293 31.77 -17.90 2.27
C GLN A 293 32.80 -17.73 1.15
N LEU A 294 32.58 -16.80 0.22
CA LEU A 294 33.52 -16.46 -0.85
C LEU A 294 34.86 -15.96 -0.29
N GLN A 295 34.81 -15.12 0.74
CA GLN A 295 36.01 -14.62 1.39
C GLN A 295 36.78 -15.75 2.07
N LEU A 296 36.08 -16.65 2.78
CA LEU A 296 36.71 -17.81 3.42
C LEU A 296 37.40 -18.72 2.40
N VAL A 297 36.74 -19.04 1.29
CA VAL A 297 37.35 -19.87 0.23
C VAL A 297 38.55 -19.17 -0.39
N ARG A 298 38.51 -17.85 -0.57
CA ARG A 298 39.66 -17.07 -1.07
C ARG A 298 40.86 -17.16 -0.12
N ASP A 299 40.65 -17.03 1.18
CA ASP A 299 41.71 -17.12 2.18
C ASP A 299 42.31 -18.55 2.26
N GLN A 300 41.47 -19.58 2.15
CA GLN A 300 41.91 -20.97 2.03
C GLN A 300 42.77 -21.20 0.78
N LEU A 301 42.34 -20.64 -0.36
CA LEU A 301 43.04 -20.78 -1.64
C LEU A 301 44.42 -20.11 -1.62
N GLU A 302 44.53 -18.96 -0.96
CA GLU A 302 45.82 -18.27 -0.77
C GLU A 302 46.76 -19.06 0.15
N THR A 303 46.21 -19.65 1.23
CA THR A 303 46.97 -20.54 2.14
C THR A 303 47.50 -21.75 1.37
N GLU A 304 46.65 -22.42 0.60
CA GLU A 304 47.05 -23.61 -0.17
C GLU A 304 48.07 -23.27 -1.25
N LYS A 305 47.91 -22.14 -1.93
CA LYS A 305 48.89 -21.64 -2.90
C LYS A 305 50.25 -21.41 -2.24
N SER A 306 50.29 -20.85 -1.03
CA SER A 306 51.52 -20.69 -0.25
C SER A 306 52.14 -22.05 0.11
N ASN A 307 51.32 -23.02 0.54
CA ASN A 307 51.80 -24.38 0.86
C ASN A 307 52.42 -25.06 -0.38
N ILE A 308 51.72 -25.03 -1.52
CA ILE A 308 52.22 -25.57 -2.79
C ILE A 308 53.56 -24.94 -3.19
N GLN A 309 53.69 -23.61 -3.05
CA GLN A 309 54.93 -22.90 -3.37
C GLN A 309 56.09 -23.33 -2.45
N GLU A 310 55.84 -23.51 -1.16
CA GLU A 310 56.84 -23.96 -0.21
C GLU A 310 57.25 -25.42 -0.50
N THR A 311 56.30 -26.33 -0.72
CA THR A 311 56.59 -27.72 -1.11
C THR A 311 57.36 -27.78 -2.43
N GLN A 312 57.01 -26.94 -3.41
CA GLN A 312 57.74 -26.85 -4.68
C GLN A 312 59.20 -26.41 -4.47
N LYS A 313 59.44 -25.44 -3.59
CA LYS A 313 60.79 -24.99 -3.24
C LYS A 313 61.58 -26.09 -2.54
N GLN A 314 60.95 -26.83 -1.62
CA GLN A 314 61.58 -27.97 -0.94
C GLN A 314 61.94 -29.08 -1.93
N LEU A 315 61.05 -29.40 -2.88
CA LEU A 315 61.31 -30.34 -3.98
C LEU A 315 62.52 -29.90 -4.82
N GLN A 316 62.61 -28.62 -5.19
CA GLN A 316 63.75 -28.10 -5.95
C GLN A 316 65.07 -28.23 -5.18
N GLN A 317 65.06 -27.89 -3.89
CA GLN A 317 66.25 -28.02 -3.04
C GLN A 317 66.70 -29.48 -2.88
N ALA A 318 65.76 -30.39 -2.64
CA ALA A 318 66.07 -31.81 -2.50
C ALA A 318 66.56 -32.43 -3.83
N HIS A 319 66.00 -32.02 -4.98
CA HIS A 319 66.53 -32.43 -6.28
C HIS A 319 67.97 -31.96 -6.51
N GLN A 320 68.28 -30.72 -6.15
CA GLN A 320 69.63 -30.18 -6.29
C GLN A 320 70.64 -30.93 -5.40
N GLN A 321 70.27 -31.24 -4.15
CA GLN A 321 71.11 -32.05 -3.26
C GLN A 321 71.37 -33.45 -3.81
N LEU A 322 70.34 -34.10 -4.35
CA LEU A 322 70.47 -35.44 -4.92
C LEU A 322 71.34 -35.45 -6.19
N GLU A 323 71.29 -34.38 -7.00
CA GLU A 323 72.23 -34.18 -8.11
C GLU A 323 73.68 -34.02 -7.62
N GLU A 324 73.93 -33.21 -6.58
CA GLU A 324 75.25 -33.05 -5.98
C GLU A 324 75.80 -34.37 -5.42
N GLU A 325 75.00 -35.15 -4.70
CA GLU A 325 75.40 -36.46 -4.17
C GLU A 325 75.66 -37.48 -5.29
N ARG A 326 74.86 -37.47 -6.36
CA ARG A 326 75.11 -38.30 -7.56
C ARG A 326 76.44 -37.95 -8.22
N GLU A 327 76.76 -36.66 -8.32
CA GLU A 327 78.03 -36.21 -8.90
C GLU A 327 79.22 -36.64 -8.04
N LYS A 328 79.16 -36.43 -6.72
CA LYS A 328 80.18 -36.94 -5.78
C LYS A 328 80.37 -38.44 -5.87
N HIS A 329 79.28 -39.21 -5.94
CA HIS A 329 79.37 -40.67 -6.08
C HIS A 329 79.97 -41.08 -7.43
N LEU A 330 79.65 -40.36 -8.51
CA LEU A 330 80.25 -40.59 -9.83
C LEU A 330 81.76 -40.33 -9.79
N GLU A 331 82.20 -39.23 -9.18
CA GLU A 331 83.62 -38.90 -8.98
C GLU A 331 84.34 -39.94 -8.13
N ALA A 332 83.76 -40.34 -7.00
CA ALA A 332 84.32 -41.38 -6.12
C ALA A 332 84.49 -42.70 -6.87
N ARG A 333 83.50 -43.08 -7.69
CA ARG A 333 83.58 -44.29 -8.53
C ARG A 333 84.67 -44.17 -9.59
N GLN A 334 84.83 -43.02 -10.23
CA GLN A 334 85.91 -42.78 -11.20
C GLN A 334 87.28 -42.88 -10.54
N GLN A 335 87.47 -42.27 -9.38
CA GLN A 335 88.70 -42.34 -8.60
C GLN A 335 89.01 -43.78 -8.17
N ALA A 336 88.03 -44.51 -7.65
CA ALA A 336 88.19 -45.92 -7.28
C ALA A 336 88.60 -46.79 -8.48
N THR A 337 88.00 -46.53 -9.66
CA THR A 337 88.35 -47.23 -10.91
C THR A 337 89.79 -46.91 -11.33
N GLN A 338 90.21 -45.64 -11.30
CA GLN A 338 91.59 -45.23 -11.60
C GLN A 338 92.59 -45.83 -10.62
N GLN A 339 92.28 -45.87 -9.32
CA GLN A 339 93.13 -46.50 -8.31
C GLN A 339 93.28 -48.00 -8.56
N MET A 340 92.20 -48.68 -8.94
CA MET A 340 92.23 -50.11 -9.29
C MET A 340 93.09 -50.37 -10.54
N GLU A 341 92.95 -49.54 -11.58
CA GLU A 341 93.80 -49.61 -12.77
C GLU A 341 95.28 -49.37 -12.45
N GLN A 342 95.60 -48.39 -11.59
CA GLN A 342 96.96 -48.14 -11.12
C GLN A 342 97.52 -49.29 -10.28
N ALA A 343 96.70 -49.92 -9.43
CA ALA A 343 97.09 -51.07 -8.63
C ALA A 343 97.34 -52.32 -9.50
N LEU A 344 96.54 -52.52 -10.55
CA LEU A 344 96.75 -53.56 -11.56
C LEU A 344 98.03 -53.33 -12.37
N ALA A 345 98.32 -52.07 -12.74
CA ALA A 345 99.54 -51.69 -13.45
C ALA A 345 100.82 -51.81 -12.60
N ARG A 346 100.73 -51.73 -11.26
CA ARG A 346 101.87 -51.93 -10.33
C ARG A 346 102.05 -53.39 -9.87
N GLY A 347 101.09 -54.26 -10.16
CA GLY A 347 101.11 -55.68 -9.81
C GLY A 347 101.59 -56.62 -10.93
N GLN A 348 101.92 -56.07 -12.10
CA GLN A 348 102.73 -56.71 -13.14
C GLN A 348 104.20 -56.34 -12.93
#